data_AF-L7WD48-F1
#
_entry.id   AF-L7WD48-F1
#
_cell.length_a   1.000
_cell.length_b   1.000
_cell.length_c   1.000
_cell.angle_alpha   90.00
_cell.angle_beta   90.00
_cell.angle_gamma   90.00
#
_symmetry.space_group_name_H-M   'P 1'
#
loop_
_entity.id
_entity.type
_entity.pdbx_description
1 polymer ?
#
loop_
_entity_poly.entity_id
_entity_poly.type
_entity_poly.pdbx_seq_one_letter_code
_entity_poly.pdbx_strand_id
1 'polypeptide(L)'
;MTNTIFYSKEFEINGISVPDFELRSGKLIRIYVPSVRIIEFDLTIESIKHLQKTNANLPWAKNYSQNSFIERLFPLTVEKYLIQKMKIDKNNASRIANELDIGLNERLELINFTNRKALIIKAHFEKSNSIIIDYFGVGAVGIKKLEQIVNSEIKKGKTGIAFDSLQYMEENEPYENIERIIINVPNKLL
;
A
#
# COMPACT_ATOMS: atom_id res chain seq x y z
N MET A 1 -0.52 -8.16 23.86
CA MET A 1 -1.94 -8.38 23.50
C MET A 1 -2.17 -7.71 22.15
N THR A 2 -2.56 -8.47 21.13
CA THR A 2 -2.90 -7.92 19.80
C THR A 2 -4.37 -7.52 19.81
N ASN A 3 -4.66 -6.24 19.61
CA ASN A 3 -6.04 -5.75 19.54
C ASN A 3 -6.51 -5.75 18.08
N THR A 4 -7.78 -6.11 17.88
CA THR A 4 -8.49 -5.97 16.61
C THR A 4 -8.61 -4.50 16.23
N ILE A 5 -8.15 -4.15 15.04
CA ILE A 5 -8.25 -2.79 14.47
C ILE A 5 -9.48 -2.70 13.57
N PHE A 6 -9.74 -3.76 12.80
CA PHE A 6 -10.81 -3.81 11.83
C PHE A 6 -11.17 -5.26 11.52
N TYR A 7 -12.46 -5.54 11.35
CA TYR A 7 -12.93 -6.83 10.84
C TYR A 7 -13.66 -6.57 9.52
N SER A 8 -13.13 -7.16 8.44
CA SER A 8 -13.80 -7.20 7.14
C SER A 8 -14.65 -8.45 7.09
N LYS A 9 -15.97 -8.29 6.95
CA LYS A 9 -16.83 -9.40 6.56
C LYS A 9 -16.52 -9.79 5.11
N GLU A 10 -16.83 -11.03 4.75
CA GLU A 10 -16.82 -11.46 3.35
C GLU A 10 -17.66 -10.49 2.51
N PHE A 11 -17.13 -10.10 1.36
CA PHE A 11 -17.83 -9.24 0.42
C PHE A 11 -17.59 -9.70 -1.02
N GLU A 12 -18.54 -9.39 -1.89
CA GLU A 12 -18.47 -9.73 -3.30
C GLU A 12 -18.26 -8.47 -4.14
N ILE A 13 -17.38 -8.58 -5.13
CA ILE A 13 -17.21 -7.57 -6.16
C ILE A 13 -17.30 -8.26 -7.52
N ASN A 14 -18.35 -7.93 -8.28
CA ASN A 14 -18.56 -8.41 -9.64
C ASN A 14 -18.50 -9.95 -9.76
N GLY A 15 -19.17 -10.68 -8.86
CA GLY A 15 -19.15 -12.15 -8.84
C GLY A 15 -17.92 -12.78 -8.19
N ILE A 16 -16.96 -11.99 -7.71
CA ILE A 16 -15.73 -12.47 -7.07
C ILE A 16 -15.81 -12.22 -5.57
N SER A 17 -15.77 -13.30 -4.78
CA SER A 17 -15.77 -13.22 -3.33
C SER A 17 -14.38 -12.88 -2.80
N VAL A 18 -14.32 -11.91 -1.89
CA VAL A 18 -13.18 -11.62 -1.03
C VAL A 18 -13.52 -12.15 0.38
N PRO A 19 -12.76 -13.15 0.88
CA PRO A 19 -13.02 -13.76 2.19
C PRO A 19 -13.03 -12.76 3.35
N ASP A 20 -13.64 -13.15 4.45
CA ASP A 20 -13.56 -12.38 5.69
C ASP A 20 -12.15 -12.39 6.28
N PHE A 21 -11.80 -11.33 7.00
CA PHE A 21 -10.50 -11.25 7.68
C PHE A 21 -10.49 -10.24 8.81
N GLU A 22 -9.56 -10.43 9.73
CA GLU A 22 -9.36 -9.57 10.88
C GLU A 22 -8.01 -8.86 10.80
N LEU A 23 -8.03 -7.54 10.69
CA LEU A 23 -6.84 -6.71 10.78
C LEU A 23 -6.48 -6.48 12.26
N ARG A 24 -5.36 -7.05 12.70
CA ARG A 24 -4.85 -6.91 14.07
C ARG A 24 -3.63 -6.01 14.14
N SER A 25 -3.45 -5.31 15.25
CA SER A 25 -2.23 -4.52 15.49
C SER A 25 -0.98 -5.40 15.36
N GLY A 26 0.04 -4.88 14.66
CA GLY A 26 1.29 -5.61 14.41
C GLY A 26 1.18 -6.74 13.37
N LYS A 27 0.08 -6.79 12.60
CA LYS A 27 -0.10 -7.72 11.48
C LYS A 27 -0.22 -7.01 10.14
N LEU A 28 0.17 -7.69 9.07
CA LEU A 28 -0.08 -7.29 7.69
C LEU A 28 -0.99 -8.34 7.04
N ILE A 29 -2.19 -7.94 6.61
CA ILE A 29 -2.98 -8.80 5.73
C ILE A 29 -2.45 -8.63 4.31
N ARG A 30 -2.10 -9.72 3.63
CA ARG A 30 -1.68 -9.71 2.22
C ARG A 30 -2.71 -10.43 1.38
N ILE A 31 -3.41 -9.66 0.54
CA ILE A 31 -4.45 -10.14 -0.36
C ILE A 31 -3.83 -10.35 -1.74
N TYR A 32 -3.71 -11.61 -2.14
CA TYR A 32 -3.27 -12.00 -3.47
C TYR A 32 -4.45 -12.00 -4.43
N VAL A 33 -4.36 -11.11 -5.42
CA VAL A 33 -5.38 -10.89 -6.42
C VAL A 33 -4.93 -11.55 -7.73
N PRO A 34 -5.72 -12.45 -8.31
CA PRO A 34 -5.42 -13.01 -9.62
C PRO A 34 -5.44 -11.91 -10.68
N SER A 35 -4.54 -12.02 -11.66
CA SER A 35 -4.51 -11.12 -12.81
C SER A 35 -5.67 -11.43 -13.74
N VAL A 36 -6.88 -11.00 -13.37
CA VAL A 36 -8.04 -11.03 -14.25
C VAL A 36 -8.16 -9.68 -14.95
N ARG A 37 -7.92 -9.66 -16.27
CA ARG A 37 -8.23 -8.48 -17.09
C ARG A 37 -9.69 -8.56 -17.52
N ILE A 38 -10.59 -8.24 -16.60
CA ILE A 38 -11.97 -7.94 -16.98
C ILE A 38 -11.96 -6.50 -17.50
N ILE A 39 -12.38 -6.32 -18.76
CA ILE A 39 -12.48 -5.00 -19.39
C ILE A 39 -13.33 -4.09 -18.48
N GLU A 40 -12.84 -2.90 -18.15
CA GLU A 40 -13.47 -1.90 -17.24
C GLU A 40 -13.50 -2.23 -15.74
N PHE A 41 -12.84 -3.30 -15.28
CA PHE A 41 -12.90 -3.71 -13.88
C PHE A 41 -11.51 -3.97 -13.28
N ASP A 42 -11.17 -3.24 -12.22
CA ASP A 42 -9.97 -3.45 -11.41
C ASP A 42 -10.36 -3.90 -10.01
N LEU A 43 -10.29 -5.22 -9.78
CA LEU A 43 -10.67 -5.86 -8.53
C LEU A 43 -9.91 -5.28 -7.33
N THR A 44 -8.63 -4.95 -7.49
CA THR A 44 -7.81 -4.34 -6.44
C THR A 44 -8.38 -2.99 -6.06
N ILE A 45 -8.63 -2.12 -7.04
CA ILE A 45 -9.14 -0.77 -6.81
C ILE A 45 -10.54 -0.80 -6.18
N GLU A 46 -11.44 -1.65 -6.68
CA GLU A 46 -12.79 -1.78 -6.12
C GLU A 46 -12.76 -2.36 -4.70
N SER A 47 -11.86 -3.32 -4.42
CA SER A 47 -11.66 -3.85 -3.06
C SER A 47 -11.16 -2.77 -2.11
N ILE A 48 -10.20 -1.95 -2.53
CA ILE A 48 -9.70 -0.83 -1.73
C ILE A 48 -10.83 0.16 -1.43
N LYS A 49 -11.62 0.55 -2.44
CA LYS A 49 -12.76 1.46 -2.26
C LYS A 49 -13.79 0.89 -1.28
N HIS A 50 -14.10 -0.41 -1.39
CA HIS A 50 -14.99 -1.09 -0.45
C HIS A 50 -14.47 -0.99 0.98
N LEU A 51 -13.20 -1.35 1.20
CA LEU A 51 -12.56 -1.31 2.52
C LEU A 51 -12.56 0.10 3.13
N GLN A 52 -12.24 1.12 2.32
CA GLN A 52 -12.27 2.51 2.77
C GLN A 52 -13.68 3.00 3.11
N LYS A 53 -14.72 2.51 2.40
CA LYS A 53 -16.12 2.81 2.72
C LYS A 53 -16.55 2.17 4.04
N THR A 54 -16.09 0.95 4.31
CA THR A 54 -16.39 0.24 5.56
C THR A 54 -15.57 0.72 6.75
N ASN A 55 -14.39 1.30 6.52
CA ASN A 55 -13.53 1.84 7.56
C ASN A 55 -12.76 3.07 7.06
N ALA A 56 -13.23 4.24 7.46
CA ALA A 56 -12.65 5.52 7.06
C ALA A 56 -11.22 5.77 7.61
N ASN A 57 -10.77 5.00 8.61
CA ASN A 57 -9.46 5.15 9.24
C ASN A 57 -8.35 4.30 8.56
N LEU A 58 -8.61 3.80 7.35
CA LEU A 58 -7.66 3.06 6.53
C LEU A 58 -7.29 3.87 5.27
N PRO A 59 -6.39 4.87 5.39
CA PRO A 59 -5.94 5.62 4.24
C PRO A 59 -5.18 4.72 3.27
N TRP A 60 -5.49 4.87 1.98
CA TRP A 60 -4.78 4.18 0.91
C TRP A 60 -3.53 4.97 0.52
N ALA A 61 -2.38 4.31 0.61
CA ALA A 61 -1.09 4.78 0.10
C ALA A 61 -1.05 4.75 -1.43
N LYS A 62 -1.96 5.50 -2.06
CA LYS A 62 -2.15 5.56 -3.51
C LYS A 62 -0.93 6.14 -4.20
N ASN A 63 -0.56 5.57 -5.34
CA ASN A 63 0.46 6.13 -6.20
C ASN A 63 0.13 7.59 -6.53
N TYR A 64 1.10 8.46 -6.31
CA TYR A 64 1.00 9.84 -6.73
C TYR A 64 1.02 9.93 -8.27
N SER A 65 -0.01 10.54 -8.84
CA SER A 65 -0.13 10.80 -10.28
C SER A 65 -0.13 12.32 -10.50
N GLN A 66 0.82 12.81 -11.31
CA GLN A 66 0.93 14.22 -11.67
C GLN A 66 -0.13 14.55 -12.71
N ASN A 67 -1.10 15.39 -12.34
CA ASN A 67 -2.25 15.70 -13.21
C ASN A 67 -2.39 17.19 -13.56
N SER A 68 -1.37 18.05 -13.32
CA SER A 68 -1.56 19.48 -13.60
C SER A 68 -0.36 20.19 -14.24
N PHE A 69 -0.69 21.15 -15.12
CA PHE A 69 0.23 22.11 -15.71
C PHE A 69 1.02 22.91 -14.65
N ILE A 70 0.42 23.13 -13.47
CA ILE A 70 1.04 23.79 -12.32
C ILE A 70 2.22 22.98 -11.78
N GLU A 71 2.12 21.64 -11.75
CA GLU A 71 3.20 20.77 -11.25
C GLU A 71 4.39 20.69 -12.21
N ARG A 72 4.20 21.02 -13.50
CA ARG A 72 5.29 21.17 -14.45
C ARG A 72 6.07 22.47 -14.24
N LEU A 73 5.39 23.56 -13.85
CA LEU A 73 6.01 24.84 -13.51
C LEU A 73 6.63 24.83 -12.10
N PHE A 74 6.02 24.07 -11.18
CA PHE A 74 6.47 23.92 -9.80
C PHE A 74 6.61 22.44 -9.46
N PRO A 75 7.76 21.82 -9.80
CA PRO A 75 7.99 20.43 -9.52
C PRO A 75 7.78 20.10 -8.04
N LEU A 76 7.09 18.98 -7.81
CA LEU A 76 6.90 18.44 -6.48
C LEU A 76 8.17 17.73 -6.04
N THR A 77 8.90 18.34 -5.10
CA THR A 77 10.06 17.72 -4.45
C THR A 77 9.62 16.84 -3.29
N VAL A 78 10.53 15.98 -2.82
CA VAL A 78 10.31 15.12 -1.64
C VAL A 78 9.92 15.94 -0.42
N GLU A 79 10.63 17.03 -0.16
CA GLU A 79 10.31 17.94 0.92
C GLU A 79 8.89 18.53 0.79
N LYS A 80 8.53 19.04 -0.39
CA LYS A 80 7.19 19.59 -0.63
C LYS A 80 6.10 18.53 -0.48
N TYR A 81 6.34 17.31 -0.96
CA TYR A 81 5.40 16.21 -0.77
C TYR A 81 5.20 15.88 0.70
N LEU A 82 6.28 15.63 1.45
CA LEU A 82 6.20 15.24 2.86
C LEU A 82 5.62 16.36 3.73
N ILE A 83 6.12 17.60 3.58
CA ILE A 83 5.73 18.71 4.46
C ILE A 83 4.41 19.33 4.01
N GLN A 84 4.26 19.66 2.72
CA GLN A 84 3.12 20.45 2.27
C GLN A 84 1.90 19.59 1.94
N LYS A 85 2.09 18.42 1.31
CA LYS A 85 0.98 17.51 0.98
C LYS A 85 0.64 16.57 2.15
N MET A 86 1.63 15.88 2.70
CA MET A 86 1.41 14.89 3.78
C MET A 86 1.34 15.51 5.18
N LYS A 87 1.66 16.81 5.32
CA LYS A 87 1.65 17.53 6.61
C LYS A 87 2.50 16.82 7.68
N ILE A 88 3.68 16.37 7.28
CA ILE A 88 4.72 15.80 8.16
C ILE A 88 5.67 16.94 8.54
N ASP A 89 6.09 17.01 9.81
CA ASP A 89 7.05 18.03 10.24
C ASP A 89 8.42 17.81 9.60
N LYS A 90 9.25 18.86 9.61
CA LYS A 90 10.55 18.86 8.93
C LYS A 90 11.52 17.79 9.44
N ASN A 91 11.47 17.46 10.74
CA ASN A 91 12.39 16.48 11.33
C ASN A 91 12.01 15.07 10.85
N ASN A 92 10.72 14.72 10.92
CA ASN A 92 10.25 13.45 10.41
C ASN A 92 10.37 13.34 8.89
N ALA A 93 10.16 14.44 8.15
CA ALA A 93 10.39 14.46 6.70
C ALA A 93 11.86 14.14 6.35
N SER A 94 12.80 14.76 7.06
CA SER A 94 14.24 14.51 6.88
C SER A 94 14.61 13.07 7.25
N ARG A 95 14.05 12.55 8.35
CA ARG A 95 14.25 11.17 8.78
C ARG A 95 13.76 10.18 7.71
N ILE A 96 12.55 10.35 7.18
CA ILE A 96 11.99 9.48 6.14
C ILE A 96 12.85 9.51 4.88
N ALA A 97 13.26 10.70 4.44
CA ALA A 97 14.13 10.86 3.26
C ALA A 97 15.46 10.12 3.43
N ASN A 98 16.10 10.27 4.60
CA ASN A 98 17.36 9.59 4.93
C ASN A 98 17.19 8.07 5.03
N GLU A 99 16.12 7.58 5.68
CA GLU A 99 15.83 6.14 5.79
C GLU A 99 15.65 5.47 4.41
N LEU A 100 15.21 6.23 3.40
CA LEU A 100 14.98 5.75 2.05
C LEU A 100 16.14 6.01 1.08
N ASP A 101 17.18 6.71 1.54
CA ASP A 101 18.29 7.20 0.71
C ASP A 101 17.79 8.04 -0.48
N ILE A 102 16.94 9.03 -0.18
CA ILE A 102 16.32 9.93 -1.16
C ILE A 102 16.61 11.39 -0.76
N GLY A 103 17.01 12.23 -1.71
CA GLY A 103 17.27 13.64 -1.45
C GLY A 103 15.97 14.45 -1.23
N LEU A 104 15.93 15.32 -0.21
CA LEU A 104 14.77 16.20 0.04
C LEU A 104 14.43 17.13 -1.14
N ASN A 105 15.44 17.55 -1.90
CA ASN A 105 15.30 18.39 -3.09
C ASN A 105 15.02 17.60 -4.37
N GLU A 106 15.05 16.27 -4.31
CA GLU A 106 14.78 15.41 -5.46
C GLU A 106 13.33 15.54 -5.90
N ARG A 107 13.10 15.55 -7.22
CA ARG A 107 11.76 15.64 -7.80
C ARG A 107 11.09 14.27 -7.74
N LEU A 108 9.85 14.19 -7.23
CA LEU A 108 9.12 12.94 -7.09
C LEU A 108 8.99 12.13 -8.39
N GLU A 109 8.89 12.82 -9.53
CA GLU A 109 8.79 12.19 -10.85
C GLU A 109 10.09 11.47 -11.29
N LEU A 110 11.24 11.94 -10.82
CA LEU A 110 12.56 11.39 -11.17
C LEU A 110 12.94 10.20 -10.28
N ILE A 111 12.31 10.11 -9.10
CA ILE A 111 12.47 8.95 -8.21
C ILE A 111 11.88 7.73 -8.92
N ASN A 112 12.64 6.63 -8.97
CA ASN A 112 12.16 5.38 -9.54
C ASN A 112 10.87 4.90 -8.84
N PHE A 113 10.07 4.11 -9.56
CA PHE A 113 8.73 3.73 -9.12
C PHE A 113 8.71 3.06 -7.73
N THR A 114 9.63 2.13 -7.47
CA THR A 114 9.75 1.43 -6.17
C THR A 114 10.07 2.38 -5.03
N ASN A 115 11.08 3.25 -5.20
CA ASN A 115 11.47 4.23 -4.18
C ASN A 115 10.34 5.25 -3.93
N ARG A 116 9.62 5.64 -4.98
CA ARG A 116 8.46 6.52 -4.84
C ARG A 116 7.33 5.85 -4.06
N LYS A 117 7.03 4.57 -4.33
CA LYS A 117 6.05 3.79 -3.52
C LYS A 117 6.51 3.69 -2.06
N ALA A 118 7.78 3.40 -1.82
CA ALA A 118 8.36 3.35 -0.47
C ALA A 118 8.16 4.67 0.29
N LEU A 119 8.43 5.81 -0.37
CA LEU A 119 8.21 7.14 0.17
C LEU A 119 6.75 7.37 0.56
N ILE A 120 5.82 7.04 -0.34
CA ILE A 120 4.38 7.20 -0.11
C ILE A 120 3.93 6.33 1.07
N ILE A 121 4.33 5.06 1.11
CA ILE A 121 4.01 4.12 2.20
C ILE A 121 4.52 4.65 3.54
N LYS A 122 5.79 5.07 3.60
CA LYS A 122 6.39 5.61 4.82
C LYS A 122 5.72 6.89 5.29
N ALA A 123 5.38 7.79 4.36
CA ALA A 123 4.65 9.00 4.68
C ALA A 123 3.25 8.70 5.25
N HIS A 124 2.55 7.69 4.73
CA HIS A 124 1.24 7.30 5.28
C HIS A 124 1.35 6.66 6.65
N PHE A 125 2.34 5.78 6.86
CA PHE A 125 2.61 5.21 8.17
C PHE A 125 3.02 6.26 9.20
N GLU A 126 3.69 7.35 8.79
CA GLU A 126 4.00 8.45 9.70
C GLU A 126 2.73 9.13 10.26
N LYS A 127 1.66 9.14 9.47
CA LYS A 127 0.39 9.80 9.82
C LYS A 127 -0.63 8.86 10.44
N SER A 128 -0.50 7.56 10.21
CA SER A 128 -1.53 6.56 10.51
C SER A 128 -0.92 5.25 10.99
N ASN A 129 -1.55 4.63 11.98
CA ASN A 129 -1.15 3.30 12.48
C ASN A 129 -1.60 2.15 11.57
N SER A 130 -2.52 2.42 10.66
CA SER A 130 -3.11 1.44 9.74
C SER A 130 -3.24 2.05 8.35
N ILE A 131 -2.82 1.34 7.31
CA ILE A 131 -2.88 1.83 5.92
C ILE A 131 -3.26 0.71 4.95
N ILE A 132 -3.74 1.08 3.75
CA ILE A 132 -3.89 0.15 2.63
C ILE A 132 -2.74 0.38 1.64
N ILE A 133 -2.15 -0.69 1.15
CA ILE A 133 -0.98 -0.71 0.26
C ILE A 133 -1.35 -1.46 -1.02
N ASP A 134 -0.88 -0.94 -2.15
CA ASP A 134 -1.00 -1.57 -3.45
C ASP A 134 0.41 -1.88 -3.98
N TYR A 135 0.75 -3.15 -4.20
CA TYR A 135 2.05 -3.57 -4.75
C TYR A 135 2.06 -3.72 -6.27
N PHE A 136 0.94 -3.51 -6.96
CA PHE A 136 0.90 -3.61 -8.41
C PHE A 136 1.86 -2.62 -9.10
N GLY A 137 2.48 -3.11 -10.18
CA GLY A 137 3.50 -2.39 -10.95
C GLY A 137 4.93 -2.48 -10.38
N VAL A 138 5.14 -3.19 -9.27
CA VAL A 138 6.47 -3.41 -8.67
C VAL A 138 6.99 -4.79 -9.06
N GLY A 139 8.21 -4.86 -9.60
CA GLY A 139 8.86 -6.16 -9.87
C GLY A 139 9.36 -6.85 -8.60
N ALA A 140 9.71 -8.13 -8.69
CA ALA A 140 10.09 -8.97 -7.54
C ALA A 140 11.17 -8.35 -6.63
N VAL A 141 12.24 -7.78 -7.20
CA VAL A 141 13.30 -7.10 -6.41
C VAL A 141 12.75 -5.89 -5.66
N GLY A 142 11.84 -5.15 -6.29
CA GLY A 142 11.18 -4.00 -5.66
C GLY A 142 10.21 -4.42 -4.54
N ILE A 143 9.48 -5.53 -4.72
CA ILE A 143 8.59 -6.07 -3.69
C ILE A 143 9.39 -6.41 -2.44
N LYS A 144 10.52 -7.13 -2.56
CA LYS A 144 11.40 -7.43 -1.42
C LYS A 144 11.84 -6.19 -0.66
N LYS A 145 12.19 -5.11 -1.38
CA LYS A 145 12.53 -3.82 -0.75
C LYS A 145 11.32 -3.20 -0.03
N LEU A 146 10.15 -3.21 -0.65
CA LEU A 146 8.93 -2.65 -0.02
C LEU A 146 8.52 -3.45 1.21
N GLU A 147 8.61 -4.78 1.17
CA GLU A 147 8.29 -5.65 2.30
C GLU A 147 9.20 -5.40 3.50
N GLN A 148 10.51 -5.21 3.29
CA GLN A 148 11.43 -4.84 4.37
C GLN A 148 10.99 -3.54 5.05
N ILE A 149 10.62 -2.54 4.25
CA ILE A 149 10.17 -1.24 4.74
C ILE A 149 8.85 -1.37 5.49
N VAL A 150 7.86 -2.06 4.92
CA VAL A 150 6.55 -2.28 5.54
C VAL A 150 6.72 -3.06 6.83
N ASN A 151 7.46 -4.17 6.82
CA ASN A 151 7.68 -4.98 8.02
C ASN A 151 8.36 -4.19 9.14
N SER A 152 9.29 -3.28 8.81
CA SER A 152 9.91 -2.40 9.81
C SER A 152 8.88 -1.51 10.53
N GLU A 153 7.80 -1.11 9.83
CA GLU A 153 6.70 -0.34 10.39
C GLU A 153 5.72 -1.21 11.16
N ILE A 154 5.41 -2.42 10.66
CA ILE A 154 4.56 -3.39 11.36
C ILE A 154 5.19 -3.81 12.70
N LYS A 155 6.52 -4.00 12.76
CA LYS A 155 7.27 -4.28 14.00
C LYS A 155 7.17 -3.15 15.04
N LYS A 156 6.83 -1.93 14.63
CA LYS A 156 6.55 -0.80 15.53
C LYS A 156 5.09 -0.79 16.05
N GLY A 157 4.32 -1.84 15.78
CA GLY A 157 2.91 -1.97 16.17
C GLY A 157 1.91 -1.45 15.15
N LYS A 158 2.37 -0.96 13.99
CA LYS A 158 1.50 -0.56 12.88
C LYS A 158 0.91 -1.78 12.18
N THR A 159 -0.06 -1.56 11.32
CA THR A 159 -0.77 -2.62 10.60
C THR A 159 -1.08 -2.20 9.17
N GLY A 160 -1.35 -3.15 8.28
CA GLY A 160 -1.77 -2.80 6.93
C GLY A 160 -2.51 -3.91 6.20
N ILE A 161 -3.11 -3.53 5.08
CA ILE A 161 -3.69 -4.44 4.09
C ILE A 161 -2.94 -4.19 2.79
N ALA A 162 -2.19 -5.17 2.31
CA ALA A 162 -1.46 -5.10 1.05
C ALA A 162 -2.16 -5.92 -0.02
N PHE A 163 -2.36 -5.32 -1.19
CA PHE A 163 -2.82 -6.01 -2.40
C PHE A 163 -1.62 -6.34 -3.28
N ASP A 164 -1.53 -7.59 -3.70
CA ASP A 164 -0.44 -8.10 -4.53
C ASP A 164 -0.96 -9.01 -5.65
N SER A 165 -0.16 -9.21 -6.68
CA SER A 165 -0.49 -10.14 -7.76
C SER A 165 -0.28 -11.58 -7.30
N LEU A 166 -1.31 -12.42 -7.49
CA LEU A 166 -1.22 -13.86 -7.24
C LEU A 166 -0.09 -14.53 -8.04
N GLN A 167 0.28 -13.97 -9.19
CA GLN A 167 1.37 -14.51 -10.03
C GLN A 167 2.75 -14.39 -9.38
N TYR A 168 2.90 -13.50 -8.38
CA TYR A 168 4.14 -13.31 -7.63
C TYR A 168 4.06 -13.89 -6.22
N MET A 169 3.03 -14.69 -5.91
CA MET A 169 2.92 -15.36 -4.62
C MET A 169 4.04 -16.39 -4.47
N GLU A 170 4.83 -16.25 -3.42
CA GLU A 170 5.80 -17.26 -3.00
C GLU A 170 5.13 -18.33 -2.12
N GLU A 171 5.74 -19.51 -2.03
CA GLU A 171 5.23 -20.63 -1.22
C GLU A 171 5.04 -20.22 0.24
N ASN A 172 5.97 -19.42 0.77
CA ASN A 172 5.96 -18.92 2.14
C ASN A 172 6.00 -17.39 2.16
N GLU A 173 5.34 -16.78 3.15
CA GLU A 173 5.52 -15.34 3.39
C GLU A 173 6.92 -15.06 3.96
N PRO A 174 7.53 -13.91 3.62
CA PRO A 174 8.87 -13.58 4.10
C PRO A 174 8.92 -13.27 5.61
N TYR A 175 7.78 -13.01 6.26
CA TYR A 175 7.69 -12.68 7.67
C TYR A 175 6.45 -13.27 8.35
N GLU A 176 6.60 -13.72 9.61
CA GLU A 176 5.55 -14.39 10.41
C GLU A 176 4.36 -13.49 10.80
N ASN A 177 4.51 -12.18 10.68
CA ASN A 177 3.45 -11.20 10.94
C ASN A 177 2.57 -10.94 9.72
N ILE A 178 2.80 -11.64 8.60
CA ILE A 178 1.97 -11.57 7.40
C ILE A 178 0.93 -12.69 7.44
N GLU A 179 -0.33 -12.31 7.24
CA GLU A 179 -1.45 -13.25 7.10
C GLU A 179 -1.95 -13.17 5.66
N ARG A 180 -1.87 -14.30 4.94
CA ARG A 180 -2.21 -14.37 3.52
C ARG A 180 -3.69 -14.64 3.29
N ILE A 181 -4.23 -13.99 2.26
CA ILE A 181 -5.55 -14.22 1.72
C ILE A 181 -5.40 -14.39 0.21
N ILE A 182 -6.01 -15.43 -0.35
CA ILE A 182 -5.98 -15.70 -1.78
C ILE A 182 -7.40 -15.48 -2.31
N ILE A 183 -7.56 -14.57 -3.27
CA ILE A 183 -8.83 -14.40 -3.96
C ILE A 183 -8.95 -15.47 -5.04
N ASN A 184 -10.02 -16.26 -4.95
CA ASN A 184 -10.38 -17.24 -5.98
C ASN A 184 -11.34 -16.60 -6.97
N VAL A 185 -11.01 -16.65 -8.26
CA VAL A 185 -11.93 -16.22 -9.32
C VAL A 185 -12.68 -17.45 -9.84
N PRO A 186 -14.03 -17.39 -9.90
CA PRO A 186 -14.82 -18.45 -10.52
C PRO A 186 -14.38 -18.74 -11.97
N ASN A 187 -14.32 -20.02 -12.36
CA ASN A 187 -13.96 -20.45 -13.72
C ASN A 187 -14.77 -19.81 -14.85
N LYS A 188 -15.95 -19.22 -14.56
CA LYS A 188 -16.80 -18.52 -15.53
C LYS A 188 -16.31 -17.11 -15.89
N LEU A 189 -15.35 -16.56 -15.13
CA LEU A 189 -14.79 -15.22 -15.27
C LEU A 189 -13.31 -15.22 -15.73
N LEU A 190 -12.73 -16.40 -15.96
CA LEU A 190 -11.40 -16.62 -16.55
C LEU A 190 -11.52 -16.81 -18.06
#